data_AF-A0A349JYX0-F1
#
_entry.id   AF-A0A349JYX0-F1
#
_cell.length_a   1.000
_cell.length_b   1.000
_cell.length_c   1.000
_cell.angle_alpha   90.00
_cell.angle_beta   90.00
_cell.angle_gamma   90.00
#
_symmetry.space_group_name_H-M   'P 1'
#
loop_
_entity.id
_entity.type
_entity.pdbx_description
1 polymer ?
#
loop_
_entity_poly.entity_id
_entity_poly.type
_entity_poly.pdbx_seq_one_letter_code
_entity_poly.pdbx_strand_id
1 'polypeptide(L)'
;MKKKKKQPKKKEKKDKEDAKLLTNKRNTGIKRYTDRFPDLLDFYNEHDEDDVTRKDRDEFQEFLEKLEDHEREVLEANRYFYHINLSNEGGLVMPVVLRVEYEDGEEKFMRLPAELWKKKSKEVSKLLVSRKKVVSIELDPNLEIADADRTNNDWPAKPEELTFTLDKEEKKNLMKQLKEEREKKAEKEQKEE
;
A
#
# COMPACT_ATOMS: atom_id res chain seq x y z
N MET A 1 -28.66 22.40 9.31
CA MET A 1 -27.90 21.17 8.94
C MET A 1 -26.42 21.51 8.85
N LYS A 2 -25.60 21.05 9.82
CA LYS A 2 -24.15 21.30 9.81
C LYS A 2 -23.56 20.53 8.63
N LYS A 3 -23.20 21.22 7.53
CA LYS A 3 -22.39 20.64 6.45
C LYS A 3 -21.15 20.08 7.13
N LYS A 4 -21.02 18.75 7.24
CA LYS A 4 -19.81 18.09 7.76
C LYS A 4 -18.66 18.66 6.93
N LYS A 5 -17.80 19.48 7.55
CA LYS A 5 -16.55 19.93 6.93
C LYS A 5 -15.83 18.64 6.55
N LYS A 6 -15.79 18.30 5.26
CA LYS A 6 -14.97 17.19 4.78
C LYS A 6 -13.56 17.57 5.19
N GLN A 7 -13.00 16.85 6.15
CA GLN A 7 -11.60 17.02 6.49
C GLN A 7 -10.78 16.69 5.23
N PRO A 8 -9.64 17.37 5.03
CA PRO A 8 -8.76 17.07 3.91
C PRO A 8 -8.35 15.59 3.99
N LYS A 9 -8.36 14.90 2.85
CA LYS A 9 -7.96 13.47 2.78
C LYS A 9 -6.55 13.24 3.35
N LYS A 10 -5.67 14.24 3.29
CA LYS A 10 -4.33 14.20 3.88
C LYS A 10 -4.38 14.17 5.40
N LYS A 11 -5.11 15.11 6.02
CA LYS A 11 -5.36 15.14 7.47
C LYS A 11 -5.95 13.82 7.98
N GLU A 12 -6.97 13.29 7.29
CA GLU A 12 -7.57 12.01 7.67
C GLU A 12 -6.59 10.82 7.57
N LYS A 13 -5.69 10.82 6.58
CA LYS A 13 -4.63 9.81 6.47
C LYS A 13 -3.61 9.95 7.60
N LYS A 14 -3.13 11.17 7.85
CA LYS A 14 -2.19 11.50 8.93
C LYS A 14 -2.75 11.09 10.30
N ASP A 15 -4.00 11.43 10.59
CA ASP A 15 -4.69 11.03 11.82
C ASP A 15 -4.77 9.50 11.96
N LYS A 16 -5.05 8.78 10.85
CA LYS A 16 -5.06 7.31 10.83
C LYS A 16 -3.67 6.70 11.03
N GLU A 17 -2.63 7.33 10.51
CA GLU A 17 -1.24 6.91 10.70
C GLU A 17 -0.79 7.17 12.14
N ASP A 18 -1.09 8.35 12.67
CA ASP A 18 -0.81 8.74 14.05
C ASP A 18 -1.50 7.82 15.06
N ALA A 19 -2.74 7.41 14.78
CA ALA A 19 -3.46 6.45 15.62
C ALA A 19 -2.83 5.04 15.62
N LYS A 20 -2.07 4.67 14.58
CA LYS A 20 -1.36 3.39 14.52
C LYS A 20 -0.07 3.41 15.36
N LEU A 21 0.53 4.58 15.60
CA LEU A 21 1.80 4.71 16.31
C LEU A 21 1.70 4.23 17.77
N LEU A 22 2.61 3.33 18.15
CA LEU A 22 2.73 2.82 19.52
C LEU A 22 2.96 3.95 20.54
N THR A 23 3.75 4.96 20.19
CA THR A 23 4.01 6.12 21.03
C THR A 23 2.72 6.86 21.39
N ASN A 24 1.87 7.13 20.40
CA ASN A 24 0.60 7.83 20.63
C ASN A 24 -0.35 6.99 21.49
N LYS A 25 -0.42 5.68 21.25
CA LYS A 25 -1.19 4.75 22.08
C LYS A 25 -0.71 4.72 23.54
N ARG A 26 0.60 4.66 23.76
CA ARG A 26 1.22 4.65 25.11
C ARG A 26 1.08 5.99 25.84
N ASN A 27 1.01 7.08 25.09
CA ASN A 27 0.89 8.43 25.64
C ASN A 27 -0.56 8.86 25.90
N THR A 28 -1.55 7.95 25.75
CA THR A 28 -2.97 8.20 26.06
C THR A 28 -3.18 8.36 27.58
N GLY A 29 -2.88 9.54 28.11
CA GLY A 29 -3.04 9.85 29.54
C GLY A 29 -1.93 10.73 30.13
N ILE A 30 -0.88 11.00 29.36
CA ILE A 30 0.15 11.95 29.77
C ILE A 30 -0.38 13.37 29.55
N LYS A 31 -0.51 14.14 30.63
CA LYS A 31 -0.86 15.57 30.57
C LYS A 31 0.30 16.35 29.95
N ARG A 32 0.04 17.07 28.86
CA ARG A 32 1.04 17.92 28.22
C ARG A 32 1.25 19.19 29.03
N TYR A 33 2.38 19.85 28.82
CA TYR A 33 2.66 21.12 29.49
C TYR A 33 1.69 22.22 29.01
N THR A 34 1.33 22.18 27.74
CA THR A 34 0.29 23.03 27.11
C THR A 34 -1.11 22.82 27.70
N ASP A 35 -1.45 21.62 28.20
CA ASP A 35 -2.75 21.39 28.84
C ASP A 35 -2.87 22.10 30.21
N ARG A 36 -1.72 22.36 30.86
CA ARG A 36 -1.66 23.06 32.17
C ARG A 36 -1.58 24.58 32.03
N PHE A 37 -0.94 25.06 30.97
CA PHE A 37 -0.76 26.48 30.71
C PHE A 37 -1.28 26.82 29.31
N PRO A 38 -2.54 27.25 29.20
CA PRO A 38 -3.14 27.61 27.91
C PRO A 38 -2.42 28.75 27.19
N ASP A 39 -1.69 29.60 27.92
CA ASP A 39 -0.92 30.72 27.36
C ASP A 39 0.22 30.27 26.42
N LEU A 40 0.59 28.98 26.46
CA LEU A 40 1.58 28.39 25.55
C LEU A 40 0.97 27.91 24.23
N LEU A 41 -0.36 27.98 24.08
CA LEU A 41 -1.02 27.67 22.81
C LEU A 41 -0.76 28.79 21.82
N ASP A 42 0.12 28.50 20.87
CA ASP A 42 0.35 29.31 19.66
C ASP A 42 -0.55 28.86 18.49
N PHE A 43 -0.62 29.68 17.45
CA PHE A 43 -1.37 29.50 16.20
C PHE A 43 -1.25 28.10 15.60
N TYR A 44 -0.04 27.52 15.61
CA TYR A 44 0.25 26.19 15.05
C TYR A 44 -0.30 25.01 15.86
N ASN A 45 -0.85 25.24 17.06
CA ASN A 45 -1.55 24.19 17.81
C ASN A 45 -3.00 24.01 17.34
N GLU A 46 -3.62 25.07 16.82
CA GLU A 46 -4.99 25.04 16.30
C GLU A 46 -5.04 24.83 14.78
N HIS A 47 -4.03 25.31 14.05
CA HIS A 47 -3.97 25.26 12.59
C HIS A 47 -2.89 24.28 12.15
N ASP A 48 -3.31 23.17 11.54
CA ASP A 48 -2.42 22.22 10.89
C ASP A 48 -2.09 22.69 9.47
N GLU A 49 -0.97 22.23 8.92
CA GLU A 49 -0.55 22.49 7.53
C GLU A 49 -1.61 22.03 6.51
N ASP A 50 -2.39 21.02 6.87
CA ASP A 50 -3.46 20.47 6.02
C ASP A 50 -4.80 21.21 6.19
N ASP A 51 -4.93 22.23 7.06
CA ASP A 51 -6.22 22.91 7.26
C ASP A 51 -6.63 23.79 6.08
N VAL A 52 -7.92 23.72 5.73
CA VAL A 52 -8.47 24.44 4.57
C VAL A 52 -8.56 25.94 4.88
N THR A 53 -7.72 26.71 4.21
CA THR A 53 -7.68 28.17 4.31
C THR A 53 -8.81 28.82 3.51
N ARG A 54 -8.99 30.15 3.65
CA ARG A 54 -9.94 30.90 2.82
C ARG A 54 -9.50 30.93 1.35
N LYS A 55 -8.20 31.14 1.12
CA LYS A 55 -7.62 31.15 -0.22
C LYS A 55 -7.90 29.85 -0.96
N ASP A 56 -7.75 28.70 -0.31
CA ASP A 56 -8.05 27.39 -0.93
C ASP A 56 -9.52 27.28 -1.40
N ARG A 57 -10.45 27.94 -0.70
CA ARG A 57 -11.86 27.93 -1.09
C ARG A 57 -12.11 28.85 -2.28
N ASP A 58 -11.48 30.01 -2.28
CA ASP A 58 -11.60 31.00 -3.34
C ASP A 58 -11.00 30.42 -4.63
N GLU A 59 -9.81 29.82 -4.56
CA GLU A 59 -9.16 29.11 -5.68
C GLU A 59 -10.00 27.93 -6.20
N PHE A 60 -10.63 27.16 -5.31
CA PHE A 60 -11.52 26.08 -5.72
C PHE A 60 -12.78 26.60 -6.43
N GLN A 61 -13.32 27.73 -5.98
CA GLN A 61 -14.46 28.38 -6.62
C GLN A 61 -14.11 28.90 -8.02
N GLU A 62 -12.97 29.58 -8.17
CA GLU A 62 -12.46 30.00 -9.48
C GLU A 62 -12.21 28.82 -10.41
N PHE A 63 -11.72 27.69 -9.88
CA PHE A 63 -11.54 26.47 -10.65
C PHE A 63 -12.87 25.96 -11.19
N LEU A 64 -13.92 25.88 -10.36
CA LEU A 64 -15.26 25.45 -10.80
C LEU A 64 -15.87 26.38 -11.85
N GLU A 65 -15.58 27.68 -11.78
CA GLU A 65 -16.06 28.67 -12.76
C GLU A 65 -15.38 28.53 -14.12
N LYS A 66 -14.12 28.08 -14.16
CA LYS A 66 -13.37 27.83 -15.40
C LYS A 66 -13.79 26.56 -16.15
N LEU A 67 -14.43 25.61 -15.46
CA LEU A 67 -14.83 24.33 -16.07
C LEU A 67 -16.04 24.50 -17.00
N GLU A 68 -15.98 23.84 -18.14
CA GLU A 68 -17.13 23.69 -19.05
C GLU A 68 -18.17 22.70 -18.48
N ASP A 69 -19.41 22.75 -18.96
CA ASP A 69 -20.52 21.93 -18.43
C ASP A 69 -20.20 20.42 -18.47
N HIS A 70 -19.56 19.95 -19.54
CA HIS A 70 -19.18 18.56 -19.70
C HIS A 70 -18.06 18.13 -18.72
N GLU A 71 -17.17 19.04 -18.33
CA GLU A 71 -16.12 18.79 -17.34
C GLU A 71 -16.69 18.73 -15.92
N ARG A 72 -17.69 19.57 -15.63
CA ARG A 72 -18.43 19.54 -14.36
C ARG A 72 -19.16 18.22 -14.17
N GLU A 73 -19.82 17.71 -15.20
CA GLU A 73 -20.50 16.41 -15.13
C GLU A 73 -19.54 15.26 -14.78
N VAL A 74 -18.33 15.28 -15.34
CA VAL A 74 -17.30 14.27 -15.05
C VAL A 74 -16.82 14.37 -13.60
N LEU A 75 -16.67 15.60 -13.08
CA LEU A 75 -16.28 15.86 -11.69
C LEU A 75 -17.37 15.41 -10.70
N GLU A 76 -18.63 15.69 -11.00
CA GLU A 76 -19.78 15.31 -10.19
C GLU A 76 -20.04 13.79 -10.19
N ALA A 77 -19.71 13.11 -11.29
CA ALA A 77 -19.86 11.66 -11.40
C ALA A 77 -18.97 10.86 -10.43
N ASN A 78 -18.05 11.53 -9.70
CA ASN A 78 -17.20 10.97 -8.64
C ASN A 78 -16.60 9.60 -9.00
N ARG A 79 -16.01 9.53 -10.21
CA ARG A 79 -15.39 8.32 -10.75
C ARG A 79 -13.91 8.27 -10.38
N TYR A 80 -13.38 7.05 -10.30
CA TYR A 80 -11.96 6.78 -10.15
C TYR A 80 -11.34 6.64 -11.53
N PHE A 81 -10.20 7.32 -11.72
CA PHE A 81 -9.41 7.28 -12.93
C PHE A 81 -8.08 6.62 -12.62
N TYR A 82 -7.80 5.51 -13.30
CA TYR A 82 -6.56 4.75 -13.17
C TYR A 82 -5.79 4.82 -14.48
N HIS A 83 -4.55 5.26 -14.42
CA HIS A 83 -3.65 5.29 -15.57
C HIS A 83 -2.69 4.11 -15.44
N ILE A 84 -2.92 3.08 -16.25
CA ILE A 84 -2.13 1.84 -16.25
C ILE A 84 -1.05 2.01 -17.31
N ASN A 85 0.21 2.05 -16.88
CA ASN A 85 1.36 2.12 -17.77
C ASN A 85 1.99 0.74 -17.88
N LEU A 86 2.16 0.27 -19.10
CA LEU A 86 2.71 -1.03 -19.44
C LEU A 86 3.99 -0.81 -20.25
N SER A 87 5.07 -1.44 -19.81
CA SER A 87 6.35 -1.44 -20.51
C SER A 87 6.58 -2.81 -21.15
N ASN A 88 7.14 -2.82 -22.35
CA ASN A 88 7.56 -4.02 -23.06
C ASN A 88 9.09 -4.08 -23.07
N GLU A 89 9.65 -4.88 -22.17
CA GLU A 89 11.10 -5.04 -22.04
C GLU A 89 11.66 -6.08 -23.01
N GLY A 90 10.88 -7.12 -23.35
CA GLY A 90 11.28 -8.22 -24.24
C GLY A 90 11.20 -7.91 -25.73
N GLY A 91 10.62 -6.76 -26.13
CA GLY A 91 10.52 -6.33 -27.52
C GLY A 91 9.51 -7.10 -28.37
N LEU A 92 8.79 -8.05 -27.79
CA LEU A 92 7.76 -8.85 -28.46
C LEU A 92 6.39 -8.20 -28.25
N VAL A 93 5.63 -7.99 -29.32
CA VAL A 93 4.26 -7.49 -29.20
C VAL A 93 3.34 -8.62 -28.71
N MET A 94 2.69 -8.40 -27.57
CA MET A 94 1.78 -9.38 -26.96
C MET A 94 0.42 -8.77 -26.63
N PRO A 95 -0.68 -9.55 -26.69
CA PRO A 95 -1.94 -9.14 -26.08
C PRO A 95 -1.75 -8.97 -24.58
N VAL A 96 -2.50 -8.08 -23.94
CA VAL A 96 -2.38 -7.82 -22.49
C VAL A 96 -3.69 -8.23 -21.83
N VAL A 97 -3.62 -9.18 -20.90
CA VAL A 97 -4.78 -9.63 -20.11
C VAL A 97 -4.63 -9.08 -18.69
N LEU A 98 -5.56 -8.23 -18.27
CA LEU A 98 -5.55 -7.64 -16.93
C LEU A 98 -6.72 -8.17 -16.10
N ARG A 99 -6.47 -8.60 -14.87
CA ARG A 99 -7.50 -8.79 -13.85
C ARG A 99 -7.50 -7.59 -12.93
N VAL A 100 -8.64 -6.94 -12.80
CA VAL A 100 -8.86 -5.80 -11.92
C VAL A 100 -9.77 -6.25 -10.78
N GLU A 101 -9.28 -6.13 -9.56
CA GLU A 101 -10.04 -6.42 -8.34
C GLU A 101 -10.51 -5.11 -7.71
N TYR A 102 -11.79 -5.04 -7.35
CA TYR A 102 -12.40 -3.88 -6.72
C TYR A 102 -12.55 -4.04 -5.20
N GLU A 103 -12.75 -2.93 -4.49
CA GLU A 103 -12.88 -2.89 -3.02
C GLU A 103 -14.09 -3.69 -2.47
N ASP A 104 -15.07 -4.00 -3.32
CA ASP A 104 -16.21 -4.85 -2.99
C ASP A 104 -15.99 -6.35 -3.27
N GLY A 105 -14.81 -6.72 -3.78
CA GLY A 105 -14.45 -8.10 -4.13
C GLY A 105 -14.91 -8.53 -5.53
N GLU A 106 -15.50 -7.64 -6.33
CA GLU A 106 -15.77 -7.95 -7.74
C GLU A 106 -14.47 -7.97 -8.56
N GLU A 107 -14.37 -8.93 -9.47
CA GLU A 107 -13.25 -9.05 -10.40
C GLU A 107 -13.70 -8.76 -11.83
N LYS A 108 -12.86 -8.04 -12.58
CA LYS A 108 -13.08 -7.74 -13.98
C LYS A 108 -11.87 -8.10 -14.82
N PHE A 109 -12.09 -8.95 -15.82
CA PHE A 109 -11.09 -9.28 -16.83
C PHE A 109 -11.15 -8.30 -18.00
N MET A 110 -10.01 -7.73 -18.35
CA MET A 110 -9.84 -6.84 -19.50
C MET A 110 -8.79 -7.40 -20.43
N ARG A 111 -9.21 -7.79 -21.64
CA ARG A 111 -8.30 -8.22 -22.70
C ARG A 111 -8.04 -7.05 -23.65
N LEU A 112 -6.79 -6.62 -23.73
CA LEU A 112 -6.33 -5.61 -24.67
C LEU A 112 -5.60 -6.31 -25.83
N PRO A 113 -5.98 -6.02 -27.08
CA PRO A 113 -5.32 -6.63 -28.24
C PRO A 113 -3.90 -6.10 -28.41
N ALA A 114 -3.07 -6.84 -29.14
CA ALA A 114 -1.69 -6.45 -29.43
C ALA A 114 -1.56 -5.14 -30.25
N GLU A 115 -2.64 -4.67 -30.88
CA GLU A 115 -2.69 -3.37 -31.58
C GLU A 115 -2.35 -2.17 -30.69
N LEU A 116 -2.48 -2.35 -29.37
CA LEU A 116 -2.10 -1.39 -28.35
C LEU A 116 -0.65 -0.87 -28.57
N TRP A 117 0.25 -1.75 -29.02
CA TRP A 117 1.67 -1.46 -29.26
C TRP A 117 1.97 -0.74 -30.59
N LYS A 118 0.97 -0.51 -31.45
CA LYS A 118 1.18 0.04 -32.80
C LYS A 118 1.72 1.47 -32.78
N LYS A 119 1.26 2.30 -31.85
CA LYS A 119 1.70 3.70 -31.74
C LYS A 119 3.06 3.83 -31.05
N LYS A 120 3.29 2.98 -30.04
CA LYS A 120 4.52 2.93 -29.24
C LYS A 120 4.76 1.47 -28.87
N SER A 121 5.86 0.91 -29.35
CA SER A 121 6.21 -0.49 -29.12
C SER A 121 6.77 -0.77 -27.73
N LYS A 122 7.41 0.23 -27.10
CA LYS A 122 8.05 0.09 -25.79
C LYS A 122 7.12 0.36 -24.62
N GLU A 123 6.30 1.40 -24.71
CA GLU A 123 5.48 1.86 -23.60
C GLU A 123 4.09 2.21 -24.08
N VAL A 124 3.11 1.71 -23.35
CA VAL A 124 1.70 1.89 -23.63
C VAL A 124 1.01 2.35 -22.36
N SER A 125 -0.02 3.18 -22.53
CA SER A 125 -0.84 3.56 -21.40
C SER A 125 -2.31 3.33 -21.68
N LYS A 126 -3.02 2.85 -20.66
CA LYS A 126 -4.46 2.60 -20.70
C LYS A 126 -5.15 3.33 -19.55
N LEU A 127 -6.12 4.17 -19.90
CA LEU A 127 -7.02 4.78 -18.93
C LEU A 127 -8.15 3.80 -18.60
N LEU A 128 -8.30 3.49 -17.31
CA LEU A 128 -9.41 2.75 -16.73
C LEU A 128 -10.27 3.71 -15.91
N VAL A 129 -11.52 3.88 -16.33
CA VAL A 129 -12.50 4.68 -15.61
C VAL A 129 -13.45 3.73 -14.89
N SER A 130 -13.53 3.84 -13.56
CA SER A 130 -14.37 2.99 -12.72
C SER A 130 -15.18 3.83 -11.75
N ARG A 131 -16.38 3.36 -11.38
CA ARG A 131 -17.13 3.93 -10.24
C ARG A 131 -16.65 3.37 -8.91
N LYS A 132 -15.98 2.22 -8.95
CA LYS A 132 -15.47 1.48 -7.81
C LYS A 132 -13.96 1.66 -7.70
N LYS A 133 -13.47 1.70 -6.48
CA LYS A 133 -12.03 1.78 -6.20
C LYS A 133 -11.38 0.43 -6.50
N VAL A 134 -10.33 0.45 -7.31
CA VAL A 134 -9.47 -0.70 -7.61
C VAL A 134 -8.52 -0.94 -6.44
N VAL A 135 -8.42 -2.20 -6.00
CA VAL A 135 -7.53 -2.67 -4.94
C VAL A 135 -6.28 -3.29 -5.54
N SER A 136 -6.44 -4.18 -6.52
CA SER A 136 -5.34 -4.87 -7.18
C SER A 136 -5.54 -4.92 -8.69
N ILE A 137 -4.43 -4.93 -9.42
CA ILE A 137 -4.37 -5.18 -10.86
C ILE A 137 -3.29 -6.22 -11.08
N GLU A 138 -3.64 -7.33 -11.69
CA GLU A 138 -2.71 -8.41 -12.03
C GLU A 138 -2.64 -8.57 -13.56
N LEU A 139 -1.41 -8.60 -14.08
CA LEU A 139 -1.11 -8.90 -15.46
C LEU A 139 -0.99 -10.42 -15.65
N ASP A 140 -1.75 -10.93 -16.61
CA ASP A 140 -1.81 -12.34 -17.01
C ASP A 140 -2.06 -13.33 -15.86
N PRO A 141 -3.23 -13.25 -15.19
CA PRO A 141 -3.59 -14.16 -14.09
C PRO A 141 -3.71 -15.63 -14.54
N ASN A 142 -3.97 -15.87 -15.82
CA ASN A 142 -4.25 -17.19 -16.39
C ASN A 142 -3.04 -17.82 -17.06
N LEU A 143 -1.90 -17.13 -17.10
CA LEU A 143 -0.68 -17.58 -17.79
C LEU A 143 -0.91 -17.87 -19.27
N GLU A 144 -1.64 -16.98 -19.94
CA GLU A 144 -1.87 -17.03 -21.38
C GLU A 144 -0.63 -16.55 -22.16
N ILE A 145 0.28 -15.82 -21.52
CA ILE A 145 1.42 -15.13 -22.13
C ILE A 145 2.73 -15.74 -21.62
N ALA A 146 3.69 -15.92 -22.53
CA ALA A 146 5.03 -16.38 -22.20
C ALA A 146 5.91 -15.21 -21.73
N ASP A 147 5.61 -14.68 -20.55
CA ASP A 147 6.39 -13.62 -19.91
C ASP A 147 7.67 -14.16 -19.25
N ALA A 148 8.75 -13.37 -19.27
CA ALA A 148 10.05 -13.77 -18.75
C ALA A 148 10.18 -13.53 -17.24
N ASP A 149 9.54 -12.47 -16.74
CA ASP A 149 9.55 -12.08 -15.33
C ASP A 149 8.10 -11.84 -14.90
N ARG A 150 7.66 -12.52 -13.84
CA ARG A 150 6.29 -12.39 -13.31
C ARG A 150 6.23 -11.56 -12.04
N THR A 151 7.38 -11.19 -11.48
CA THR A 151 7.49 -10.50 -10.19
C THR A 151 6.93 -9.08 -10.25
N ASN A 152 6.90 -8.51 -11.45
CA ASN A 152 6.41 -7.16 -11.75
C ASN A 152 4.97 -7.13 -12.30
N ASN A 153 4.26 -8.26 -12.32
CA ASN A 153 2.91 -8.35 -12.90
C ASN A 153 1.79 -7.91 -11.95
N ASP A 154 2.11 -7.70 -10.68
CA ASP A 154 1.15 -7.31 -9.66
C ASP A 154 1.27 -5.83 -9.27
N TRP A 155 0.13 -5.15 -9.22
CA TRP A 155 -0.03 -3.86 -8.57
C TRP A 155 -1.09 -3.96 -7.46
N PRO A 156 -0.78 -3.57 -6.21
CA PRO A 156 0.54 -3.20 -5.70
C PRO A 156 1.53 -4.38 -5.75
N ALA A 157 2.82 -4.08 -5.86
CA ALA A 157 3.86 -5.09 -5.94
C ALA A 157 3.81 -6.03 -4.71
N LYS A 158 3.73 -7.33 -4.97
CA LYS A 158 3.74 -8.37 -3.93
C LYS A 158 5.20 -8.76 -3.64
N PRO A 159 5.62 -8.82 -2.36
CA PRO A 159 6.95 -9.31 -2.04
C PRO A 159 7.05 -10.80 -2.39
N GLU A 160 8.11 -11.19 -3.10
CA GLU A 160 8.38 -12.60 -3.33
C GLU A 160 8.74 -13.30 -2.02
N GLU A 161 8.15 -14.47 -1.80
CA GLU A 161 8.56 -15.37 -0.74
C GLU A 161 9.89 -16.02 -1.15
N LEU A 162 11.01 -15.39 -0.80
CA LEU A 162 12.32 -16.01 -0.96
C LEU A 162 12.41 -17.23 -0.03
N THR A 163 12.41 -18.43 -0.60
CA THR A 163 12.59 -19.68 0.14
C THR A 163 14.06 -19.93 0.49
N PHE A 164 14.76 -18.97 1.07
CA PHE A 164 16.04 -19.29 1.70
C PHE A 164 15.75 -20.01 3.01
N THR A 165 16.01 -21.31 3.04
CA THR A 165 16.10 -22.03 4.31
C THR A 165 17.40 -21.60 4.97
N LEU A 166 17.29 -20.83 6.06
CA LEU A 166 18.38 -20.65 7.01
C LEU A 166 18.55 -21.97 7.75
N ASP A 167 19.18 -22.94 7.10
CA ASP A 167 19.62 -24.16 7.74
C ASP A 167 20.74 -23.78 8.70
N LYS A 168 20.36 -23.55 9.96
CA LYS A 168 21.32 -23.32 11.04
C LYS A 168 22.11 -24.61 11.18
N GLU A 169 23.35 -24.62 10.67
CA GLU A 169 24.29 -25.70 10.96
C GLU A 169 24.43 -25.81 12.48
N GLU A 170 23.76 -26.80 13.08
CA GLU A 170 24.03 -27.20 14.44
C GLU A 170 25.40 -27.86 14.47
N LYS A 171 26.45 -27.05 14.63
CA LYS A 171 27.77 -27.57 15.00
C LYS A 171 27.58 -28.37 16.28
N LYS A 172 27.78 -29.69 16.21
CA LYS A 172 27.72 -30.58 17.37
C LYS A 172 28.62 -30.01 18.47
N ASN A 173 28.02 -29.52 19.54
CA ASN A 173 28.73 -29.08 20.73
C ASN A 173 29.23 -30.32 21.49
N LEU A 174 30.35 -30.87 21.02
CA LEU A 174 30.93 -32.12 21.53
C LEU A 174 31.17 -32.07 23.05
N MET A 175 31.54 -30.90 23.58
CA MET A 175 31.68 -30.66 25.02
C MET A 175 30.39 -30.89 25.81
N LYS A 176 29.23 -30.45 25.30
CA LYS A 176 27.94 -30.63 25.97
C LYS A 176 27.56 -32.12 25.99
N GLN A 177 27.75 -32.81 24.87
CA GLN A 177 27.45 -34.24 24.76
C GLN A 177 28.33 -35.09 25.67
N LEU A 178 29.63 -34.84 25.70
CA LEU A 178 30.57 -35.55 26.58
C LEU A 178 30.32 -35.28 28.06
N LYS A 179 29.85 -34.07 28.41
CA LYS A 179 29.49 -33.74 29.80
C LYS A 179 28.23 -34.49 30.23
N GLU A 180 27.19 -34.51 29.39
CA GLU A 180 25.96 -35.27 29.65
C GLU A 180 26.21 -36.79 29.74
N GLU A 181 27.11 -37.34 28.92
CA GLU A 181 27.52 -38.75 29.02
C GLU A 181 28.26 -39.05 30.33
N ARG A 182 29.15 -38.15 30.78
CA ARG A 182 29.84 -38.29 32.07
C ARG A 182 28.88 -38.22 33.25
N GLU A 183 27.95 -37.27 33.23
CA GLU A 183 26.93 -37.11 34.29
C GLU A 183 26.01 -38.35 34.35
N LYS A 184 25.57 -38.89 33.20
CA LYS A 184 24.78 -40.12 33.13
C LYS A 184 25.55 -41.37 33.59
N LYS A 185 26.86 -41.43 33.38
CA LYS A 185 27.70 -42.53 33.91
C LYS A 185 27.83 -42.44 35.43
N ALA A 186 28.08 -41.25 35.95
CA ALA A 186 28.16 -41.03 37.40
C ALA A 186 26.84 -41.36 38.12
N GLU A 187 25.69 -40.99 37.55
CA GLU A 187 24.38 -41.38 38.11
C GLU A 187 24.09 -42.87 38.06
N LYS A 188 24.67 -43.62 37.11
CA LYS A 188 24.52 -45.07 37.03
C LYS A 188 25.39 -45.78 38.04
N GLU A 189 26.64 -45.35 38.20
CA GLU A 189 27.56 -45.88 39.20
C GLU A 189 27.04 -45.63 40.63
N GLN A 190 26.40 -44.48 40.89
CA GLN A 190 25.75 -44.18 42.18
C GLN A 190 24.45 -44.97 42.44
N LYS A 191 23.89 -45.66 41.44
CA LYS A 191 22.69 -46.50 41.58
C LYS A 191 23.02 -47.99 41.68
N GLU A 192 24.25 -48.38 41.37
CA GLU A 192 24.75 -49.76 41.47
C GLU A 192 25.53 -50.03 42.77
N GLU A 193 25.75 -48.99 43.60
CA GLU A 193 26.30 -49.06 44.96
C GLU A 193 25.18 -48.93 46.01
#